data_AF-A0A1H7BT15-F1
#
_entry.id   AF-A0A1H7BT15-F1
#
_cell.length_a   1.000
_cell.length_b   1.000
_cell.length_c   1.000
_cell.angle_alpha   90.00
_cell.angle_beta   90.00
_cell.angle_gamma   90.00
#
_symmetry.space_group_name_H-M   'P 1'
#
loop_
_entity.id
_entity.type
_entity.pdbx_description
1 polymer ?
#
loop_
_entity_poly.entity_id
_entity_poly.type
_entity_poly.pdbx_seq_one_letter_code
_entity_poly.pdbx_strand_id
1 'polypeptide(L)'
;MEKDSHNMTRSDFLSLATIADARLITAPALSTGAPFTFEKLKSKEQKMKTRKLGDLEVSEIGLGCMNMTGNYNPPVDRKESIKTIRTAFENGVTFFDTARVYGPYTDEELIGEALHNLPS
;
A
#
# COMPACT_ATOMS: atom_id res chain seq x y z
N MET A 1 -20.68 12.44 21.68
CA MET A 1 -20.39 12.39 20.23
C MET A 1 -19.38 11.29 20.02
N GLU A 2 -19.88 10.13 19.63
CA GLU A 2 -19.14 8.90 19.40
C GLU A 2 -18.30 9.09 18.13
N LYS A 3 -16.97 9.07 18.25
CA LYS A 3 -16.07 9.15 17.10
C LYS A 3 -15.97 7.76 16.48
N ASP A 4 -16.40 7.64 15.23
CA ASP A 4 -16.29 6.42 14.44
C ASP A 4 -14.84 5.89 14.46
N SER A 5 -14.68 4.64 14.86
CA SER A 5 -13.41 3.95 15.12
C SER A 5 -12.54 3.69 13.87
N HIS A 6 -12.89 4.26 12.71
CA HIS A 6 -12.34 3.88 11.41
C HIS A 6 -11.60 5.00 10.67
N ASN A 7 -11.44 6.19 11.26
CA ASN A 7 -10.75 7.28 10.57
C ASN A 7 -9.62 7.87 11.44
N MET A 8 -8.53 7.10 11.61
CA MET A 8 -7.31 7.61 12.22
C MET A 8 -6.64 8.60 11.26
N THR A 9 -6.54 9.86 11.67
CA THR A 9 -5.78 10.86 10.91
C THR A 9 -4.27 10.72 11.17
N ARG A 10 -3.44 11.31 10.31
CA ARG A 10 -1.98 11.32 10.50
C ARG A 10 -1.57 11.94 11.85
N SER A 11 -2.29 12.98 12.26
CA SER A 11 -2.08 13.64 13.56
C SER A 11 -2.46 12.74 14.73
N ASP A 12 -3.52 11.94 14.60
CA ASP A 12 -3.90 10.96 15.62
C ASP A 12 -2.84 9.87 15.75
N PHE A 13 -2.29 9.36 14.64
CA PHE A 13 -1.22 8.36 14.64
C PHE A 13 0.06 8.88 15.31
N LEU A 14 0.49 10.10 14.96
CA LEU A 14 1.69 10.72 15.56
C LEU A 14 1.50 11.03 17.04
N SER A 15 0.30 11.45 17.45
CA SER A 15 -0.04 11.64 18.87
C SER A 15 -0.02 10.32 19.64
N LEU A 16 -0.54 9.23 19.06
CA LEU A 16 -0.51 7.91 19.68
C LEU A 16 0.92 7.39 19.85
N ALA A 17 1.75 7.56 18.81
CA ALA A 17 3.17 7.20 18.86
C ALA A 17 3.92 8.01 19.96
N THR A 18 3.65 9.31 20.05
CA THR A 18 4.27 10.19 21.07
C THR A 18 3.84 9.81 22.49
N ILE A 19 2.58 9.41 22.70
CA ILE A 19 2.09 8.96 24.02
C ILE A 19 2.66 7.58 24.40
N ALA A 20 2.83 6.68 23.42
CA ALA A 20 3.47 5.39 23.64
C ALA A 20 4.94 5.58 24.08
N ASP A 21 5.66 6.51 23.47
CA ASP A 21 7.03 6.88 23.88
C ASP A 21 7.07 7.56 25.25
N ALA A 22 6.10 8.43 25.57
CA ALA A 22 6.05 9.12 26.87
C ALA A 22 5.81 8.17 28.06
N ARG A 23 5.26 6.97 27.83
CA ARG A 23 5.06 5.95 28.88
C ARG A 23 6.32 5.16 29.22
N LEU A 24 7.36 5.24 28.40
CA LEU A 24 8.63 4.53 28.64
C LEU A 24 9.55 5.28 29.62
N ILE A 25 9.30 6.56 29.88
CA ILE A 25 10.25 7.43 30.61
C ILE A 25 10.10 7.33 32.14
N THR A 26 9.04 6.69 32.67
CA THR A 26 8.80 6.60 34.13
C THR A 26 9.27 5.29 34.78
N ALA A 27 10.13 4.50 34.13
CA ALA A 27 10.75 3.32 34.74
C ALA A 27 12.28 3.34 34.50
N PRO A 28 13.13 3.46 35.54
CA PRO A 28 14.56 3.30 35.37
C PRO A 28 14.87 1.79 35.40
N ALA A 29 14.67 1.10 34.29
CA ALA A 29 15.18 -0.26 34.13
C ALA A 29 15.39 -0.62 32.65
N LEU A 30 16.65 -0.93 32.35
CA LEU A 30 17.15 -1.70 31.21
C LEU A 30 17.10 -1.05 29.81
N SER A 31 18.29 -0.59 29.41
CA SER A 31 18.83 -0.75 28.07
C SER A 31 18.63 -2.20 27.58
N THR A 32 17.55 -2.45 26.87
CA THR A 32 17.46 -3.52 25.87
C THR A 32 16.90 -2.93 24.60
N GLY A 33 17.66 -3.02 23.51
CA GLY A 33 17.22 -2.67 22.17
C GLY A 33 16.14 -3.63 21.69
N ALA A 34 14.94 -3.50 22.23
CA ALA A 34 13.77 -4.17 21.69
C ALA A 34 13.39 -3.45 20.40
N PRO A 35 13.42 -4.12 19.23
CA PRO A 35 12.85 -3.54 18.02
C PRO A 35 11.40 -3.16 18.32
N PHE A 36 10.94 -2.02 17.80
CA PHE A 36 9.55 -1.63 17.86
C PHE A 36 8.72 -2.76 17.24
N THR A 37 8.21 -3.66 18.09
CA THR A 37 7.44 -4.79 17.63
C THR A 37 6.13 -4.20 17.13
N PHE A 38 5.94 -4.21 15.81
CA PHE A 38 4.65 -4.03 15.14
C PHE A 38 3.76 -5.19 15.58
N GLU A 39 3.38 -5.23 16.85
CA GLU A 39 2.59 -6.30 17.41
C GLU A 39 1.15 -6.08 16.97
N LYS A 40 0.92 -6.59 15.76
CA LYS A 40 -0.31 -7.25 15.36
C LYS A 40 -1.56 -6.39 15.51
N LEU A 41 -1.63 -5.34 14.69
CA LEU A 41 -2.90 -5.09 14.00
C LEU A 41 -3.14 -6.31 13.10
N LYS A 42 -3.73 -7.38 13.66
CA LYS A 42 -4.47 -8.33 12.83
C LYS A 42 -5.59 -7.49 12.22
N SER A 43 -5.36 -6.91 11.05
CA SER A 43 -6.47 -6.49 10.21
C SER A 43 -7.35 -7.73 10.12
N LYS A 44 -8.60 -7.58 10.56
CA LYS A 44 -9.65 -8.55 10.24
C LYS A 44 -9.49 -8.84 8.76
N GLU A 45 -9.43 -10.10 8.35
CA GLU A 45 -9.25 -10.49 6.95
C GLU A 45 -10.37 -9.82 6.14
N GLN A 46 -10.05 -8.65 5.58
CA GLN A 46 -11.03 -7.76 5.02
C GLN A 46 -10.91 -7.97 3.53
N LYS A 47 -11.84 -8.77 2.99
CA LYS A 47 -11.96 -8.98 1.56
C LYS A 47 -11.98 -7.62 0.85
N MET A 48 -11.18 -7.49 -0.21
CA MET A 48 -11.14 -6.28 -1.03
C MET A 48 -12.57 -5.89 -1.42
N LYS A 49 -12.93 -4.65 -1.10
CA LYS A 49 -14.22 -4.07 -1.49
C LYS A 49 -14.15 -3.62 -2.93
N THR A 50 -15.28 -3.57 -3.60
CA THR A 50 -15.41 -3.12 -4.99
C THR A 50 -16.27 -1.86 -5.07
N ARG A 51 -16.05 -1.09 -6.14
CA ARG A 51 -16.77 0.15 -6.47
C ARG A 51 -17.12 0.13 -7.96
N LYS A 52 -18.19 0.84 -8.32
CA LYS A 52 -18.56 1.03 -9.73
C LYS A 52 -17.83 2.23 -10.32
N LEU A 53 -17.16 2.03 -11.44
CA LEU A 53 -16.58 3.08 -12.29
C LEU A 53 -17.31 3.04 -13.64
N GLY A 54 -18.38 3.83 -13.78
CA GLY A 54 -19.34 3.64 -14.87
C GLY A 54 -20.00 2.26 -14.77
N ASP A 55 -19.91 1.48 -15.85
CA ASP A 55 -20.44 0.11 -15.90
C ASP A 55 -19.44 -0.96 -15.43
N LEU A 56 -18.20 -0.56 -15.11
CA LEU A 56 -17.15 -1.47 -14.62
C LEU A 56 -17.22 -1.62 -13.10
N GLU A 57 -17.02 -2.84 -12.60
CA GLU A 57 -16.79 -3.11 -11.18
C GLU A 57 -15.29 -3.28 -10.94
N VAL A 58 -14.73 -2.41 -10.10
CA VAL A 58 -13.28 -2.31 -9.84
C VAL A 58 -12.99 -2.40 -8.35
N SER A 59 -11.77 -2.78 -7.98
CA SER A 59 -11.33 -2.72 -6.58
C SER A 59 -11.42 -1.29 -6.02
N GLU A 60 -11.79 -1.16 -4.73
CA GLU A 60 -11.91 0.13 -4.06
C GLU A 60 -10.58 0.88 -4.00
N ILE A 61 -9.47 0.14 -3.98
CA ILE A 61 -8.11 0.67 -4.08
C ILE A 61 -7.53 0.27 -5.44
N GLY A 62 -6.91 1.23 -6.13
CA GLY A 62 -6.14 0.99 -7.35
C GLY A 62 -4.64 1.11 -7.14
N LEU A 63 -3.85 0.50 -8.02
CA LEU A 63 -2.39 0.61 -8.06
C LEU A 63 -1.97 1.59 -9.16
N GLY A 64 -1.30 2.68 -8.79
CA GLY A 64 -0.65 3.58 -9.75
C GLY A 64 0.73 3.08 -10.14
N CYS A 65 0.96 2.90 -11.45
CA CYS A 65 2.18 2.29 -11.97
C CYS A 65 3.31 3.29 -12.32
N MET A 66 3.04 4.59 -12.30
CA MET A 66 3.98 5.67 -12.64
C MET A 66 5.40 5.54 -12.02
N ASN A 67 5.52 5.03 -10.79
CA ASN A 67 6.80 4.91 -10.11
C ASN A 67 7.65 3.72 -10.59
N MET A 68 7.08 2.76 -11.32
CA MET A 68 7.80 1.57 -11.78
C MET A 68 8.83 1.91 -12.84
N THR A 69 8.53 2.90 -13.69
CA THR A 69 9.38 3.33 -14.80
C THR A 69 10.14 4.64 -14.55
N GLY A 70 10.12 5.12 -13.31
CA GLY A 70 11.06 6.14 -12.83
C GLY A 70 10.69 7.59 -13.14
N ASN A 71 9.42 7.97 -13.01
CA ASN A 71 8.97 9.34 -13.30
C ASN A 71 9.51 10.39 -12.30
N TYR A 72 9.55 10.08 -11.01
CA TYR A 72 10.03 10.98 -9.95
C TYR A 72 11.31 10.51 -9.26
N ASN A 73 11.64 9.23 -9.41
CA ASN A 73 12.77 8.56 -8.79
C ASN A 73 13.44 7.66 -9.84
N PRO A 74 14.64 7.14 -9.59
CA PRO A 74 15.18 6.07 -10.42
C PRO A 74 14.16 4.93 -10.60
N PRO A 75 14.06 4.32 -11.79
CA PRO A 75 13.13 3.23 -12.04
C PRO A 75 13.40 2.07 -11.09
N VAL A 76 12.33 1.40 -10.68
CA VAL A 76 12.41 0.18 -9.88
C VAL A 76 12.89 -0.95 -10.78
N ASP A 77 13.58 -1.94 -10.22
CA ASP A 77 13.91 -3.15 -10.98
C ASP A 77 12.63 -3.77 -11.60
N ARG A 78 12.75 -4.21 -12.86
CA ARG A 78 11.60 -4.71 -13.62
C ARG A 78 10.93 -5.91 -12.95
N LYS A 79 11.71 -6.82 -12.37
CA LYS A 79 11.16 -8.02 -11.72
C LYS A 79 10.42 -7.65 -10.44
N GLU A 80 10.95 -6.71 -9.65
CA GLU A 80 10.27 -6.22 -8.45
C GLU A 80 8.99 -5.44 -8.80
N SER A 81 8.98 -4.71 -9.91
CA SER A 81 7.80 -4.04 -10.44
C SER A 81 6.70 -5.05 -10.81
N ILE A 82 7.04 -6.08 -11.58
CA ILE A 82 6.12 -7.17 -11.95
C ILE A 82 5.60 -7.89 -10.70
N LYS A 83 6.48 -8.21 -9.76
CA LYS A 83 6.12 -8.85 -8.49
C LYS A 83 5.15 -7.99 -7.69
N THR A 84 5.37 -6.69 -7.62
CA THR A 84 4.48 -5.73 -6.94
C THR A 84 3.08 -5.73 -7.56
N ILE A 85 2.98 -5.68 -8.90
CA ILE A 85 1.69 -5.74 -9.61
C ILE A 85 0.95 -7.05 -9.29
N ARG A 86 1.66 -8.18 -9.36
CA ARG A 86 1.05 -9.49 -9.08
C ARG A 86 0.63 -9.64 -7.63
N THR A 87 1.44 -9.18 -6.68
CA THR A 87 1.06 -9.15 -5.27
C THR A 87 -0.16 -8.26 -5.03
N ALA A 88 -0.27 -7.10 -5.71
CA ALA A 88 -1.48 -6.28 -5.61
C ALA A 88 -2.72 -7.05 -6.09
N PHE A 89 -2.61 -7.75 -7.21
CA PHE A 89 -3.69 -8.62 -7.73
C PHE A 89 -4.05 -9.75 -6.77
N GLU A 90 -3.06 -10.44 -6.18
CA GLU A 90 -3.28 -11.48 -5.17
C GLU A 90 -4.01 -10.95 -3.92
N ASN A 91 -3.87 -9.65 -3.63
CA ASN A 91 -4.59 -8.96 -2.56
C ASN A 91 -5.95 -8.37 -3.01
N GLY A 92 -6.41 -8.69 -4.22
CA GLY A 92 -7.71 -8.33 -4.77
C GLY A 92 -7.76 -7.00 -5.53
N VAL A 93 -6.63 -6.35 -5.81
CA VAL A 93 -6.59 -5.13 -6.64
C VAL A 93 -6.82 -5.50 -8.10
N THR A 94 -7.85 -4.92 -8.71
CA THR A 94 -8.21 -5.14 -10.13
C THR A 94 -8.17 -3.84 -10.95
N PHE A 95 -7.82 -2.72 -10.32
CA PHE A 95 -7.71 -1.42 -10.97
C PHE A 95 -6.25 -0.94 -10.99
N PHE A 96 -5.69 -0.79 -12.19
CA PHE A 96 -4.30 -0.37 -12.42
C PHE A 96 -4.29 0.92 -13.25
N ASP A 97 -3.63 1.96 -12.73
CA ASP A 97 -3.49 3.25 -13.39
C ASP A 97 -2.13 3.37 -14.09
N THR A 98 -2.16 3.69 -15.37
CA THR A 98 -0.98 3.90 -16.23
C THR A 98 -1.25 4.98 -17.27
N ALA A 99 -0.19 5.49 -17.88
CA ALA A 99 -0.25 6.41 -18.99
C ALA A 99 1.02 6.28 -19.84
N ARG A 100 0.89 6.48 -21.16
CA ARG A 100 2.03 6.51 -22.08
C ARG A 100 3.17 7.46 -21.68
N VAL A 101 2.84 8.53 -20.95
CA VAL A 101 3.82 9.51 -20.45
C VAL A 101 4.66 8.97 -19.28
N TYR A 102 4.17 7.97 -18.54
CA TYR A 102 4.93 7.30 -17.50
C TYR A 102 6.03 6.46 -18.15
N GLY A 103 7.29 6.84 -17.91
CA GLY A 103 8.47 6.20 -18.49
C GLY A 103 8.33 5.97 -19.99
N PRO A 104 8.59 6.97 -20.85
CA PRO A 104 8.15 7.01 -22.24
C PRO A 104 8.11 5.64 -22.94
N TYR A 105 6.90 5.14 -23.20
CA TYR A 105 6.58 3.86 -23.87
C TYR A 105 6.88 2.55 -23.10
N THR A 106 7.49 2.59 -21.92
CA THR A 106 7.95 1.38 -21.20
C THR A 106 6.99 0.90 -20.11
N ASP A 107 6.12 1.77 -19.58
CA ASP A 107 5.21 1.44 -18.47
C ASP A 107 4.08 0.51 -18.90
N GLU A 108 3.45 0.81 -20.04
CA GLU A 108 2.39 -0.02 -20.64
C GLU A 108 2.91 -1.43 -20.97
N GLU A 109 4.14 -1.55 -21.47
CA GLU A 109 4.78 -2.85 -21.75
C GLU A 109 5.06 -3.65 -20.48
N LEU A 110 5.52 -2.99 -19.42
CA LEU A 110 5.78 -3.63 -18.12
C LEU A 110 4.49 -4.18 -17.50
N ILE A 111 3.42 -3.40 -17.55
CA ILE A 111 2.11 -3.81 -17.02
C ILE A 111 1.53 -4.95 -17.84
N GLY A 112 1.63 -4.88 -19.18
CA GLY A 112 1.24 -5.97 -20.06
C GLY A 112 1.93 -7.28 -19.70
N GLU A 113 3.25 -7.25 -19.50
CA GLU A 113 4.01 -8.43 -19.05
C GLU A 113 3.56 -8.95 -17.68
N ALA A 114 3.27 -8.04 -16.75
CA ALA A 114 2.85 -8.43 -15.41
C ALA A 114 1.49 -9.13 -15.39
N LEU A 115 0.53 -8.64 -16.19
CA LEU A 115 -0.87 -9.08 -16.19
C LEU A 115 -1.18 -10.23 -17.16
N HIS A 116 -0.37 -10.47 -18.21
CA HIS A 116 -0.66 -11.44 -19.27
C HIS A 116 -1.03 -12.86 -18.80
N ASN A 117 -0.51 -13.30 -17.66
CA ASN A 117 -0.73 -14.65 -17.13
C ASN A 117 -1.67 -14.68 -15.92
N LEU A 118 -2.38 -13.58 -15.63
CA LEU A 118 -3.34 -13.53 -14.53
C LEU A 118 -4.73 -13.96 -15.00
N PRO A 119 -5.51 -14.62 -14.12
CA PRO A 119 -6.88 -14.99 -14.44
C PRO A 119 -7.73 -13.72 -14.63
N SER A 120 -8.58 -13.76 -15.67
CA SER A 120 -9.55 -12.72 -16.02
C SER A 120 -10.81 -12.78 -15.16
#